data_AF-A0A091EPG7-F1
#
_entry.id   AF-A0A091EPG7-F1
#
_cell.length_a   1.000
_cell.length_b   1.000
_cell.length_c   1.000
_cell.angle_alpha   90.00
_cell.angle_beta   90.00
_cell.angle_gamma   90.00
#
_symmetry.space_group_name_H-M   'P 1'
#
loop_
_entity.id
_entity.type
_entity.pdbx_description
1 polymer ?
#
loop_
_entity_poly.entity_id
_entity_poly.type
_entity_poly.pdbx_seq_one_letter_code
_entity_poly.pdbx_strand_id
1 'polypeptide(L)'
;EIQGRNQMEQCMFSSLVQYFCKPRGDSPTACAGCKLCPQDWQLHGERCYWLSEELGNWTRGMKSCENQDSQLVVLQDKKEKVNREKKA
;
A
#
# COMPACT_ATOMS: atom_id res chain seq x y z
N GLU A 1 2.10 -18.38 -14.63
CA GLU A 1 3.30 -18.57 -13.79
C GLU A 1 3.12 -17.78 -12.51
N ILE A 2 3.08 -18.46 -11.37
CA ILE A 2 2.82 -17.84 -10.07
C ILE A 2 4.19 -17.39 -9.54
N GLN A 3 4.43 -16.08 -9.53
CA GLN A 3 5.65 -15.46 -9.05
C GLN A 3 5.92 -15.90 -7.60
N GLY A 4 6.86 -16.81 -7.43
CA GLY A 4 7.36 -17.23 -6.12
C GLY A 4 8.05 -16.04 -5.47
N ARG A 5 7.36 -15.37 -4.54
CA ARG A 5 7.99 -14.36 -3.66
C ARG A 5 9.23 -14.97 -3.03
N ASN A 6 10.37 -14.31 -3.13
CA ASN A 6 11.63 -14.85 -2.63
C ASN A 6 11.52 -15.04 -1.10
N GLN A 7 11.98 -16.18 -0.57
CA GLN A 7 11.79 -16.53 0.84
C GLN A 7 12.36 -15.46 1.79
N MET A 8 13.41 -14.76 1.36
CA MET A 8 14.02 -13.64 2.08
C MET A 8 13.08 -12.42 2.18
N GLU A 9 12.35 -12.08 1.12
CA GLU A 9 11.38 -10.98 1.11
C GLU A 9 10.21 -11.26 2.05
N GLN A 10 9.77 -12.52 2.12
CA GLN A 10 8.73 -12.96 3.04
C GLN A 10 9.17 -12.83 4.51
N CYS A 11 10.41 -13.25 4.83
CA CYS A 11 10.97 -13.12 6.18
C CYS A 11 11.15 -11.66 6.60
N MET A 12 11.66 -10.80 5.70
CA MET A 12 11.86 -9.38 5.97
C MET A 12 10.53 -8.67 6.26
N PHE A 13 9.49 -8.98 5.49
CA PHE A 13 8.17 -8.41 5.71
C PHE A 13 7.57 -8.80 7.06
N SER A 14 7.76 -10.05 7.49
CA SER A 14 7.28 -10.54 8.80
C SER A 14 7.93 -9.80 9.97
N SER A 15 9.25 -9.60 9.93
CA SER A 15 9.99 -8.89 10.99
C SER A 15 9.60 -7.42 11.08
N LEU A 16 9.40 -6.76 9.93
CA LEU A 16 8.95 -5.38 9.86
C LEU A 16 7.54 -5.22 10.44
N VAL A 17 6.62 -6.12 10.07
CA VAL A 17 5.27 -6.14 10.65
C VAL A 17 5.35 -6.31 12.16
N GLN A 18 6.14 -7.25 12.68
CA GLN A 18 6.26 -7.45 14.13
C GLN A 18 6.83 -6.23 14.88
N TYR A 19 7.83 -5.56 14.30
CA TYR A 19 8.48 -4.41 14.92
C TYR A 19 7.57 -3.18 14.95
N PHE A 20 6.96 -2.85 13.81
CA PHE A 20 6.10 -1.67 13.69
C PHE A 20 4.71 -1.91 14.30
N CYS A 21 4.19 -3.12 14.19
CA CYS A 21 2.91 -3.52 14.76
C CYS A 21 3.13 -4.19 16.13
N LYS A 22 3.44 -3.40 17.16
CA LYS A 22 3.43 -3.91 18.54
C LYS A 22 2.00 -4.32 18.93
N PRO A 23 1.74 -5.57 19.32
CA PRO A 23 0.43 -5.96 19.82
C PRO A 23 0.16 -5.23 21.15
N ARG A 24 -0.96 -4.51 21.24
CA ARG A 24 -1.44 -3.98 22.52
C ARG A 24 -2.35 -5.02 23.18
N GLY A 25 -1.81 -5.73 24.18
CA GLY A 25 -2.57 -6.38 25.27
C GLY A 25 -3.46 -7.59 24.93
N ASP A 26 -3.14 -8.72 25.57
CA ASP A 26 -3.90 -9.94 25.95
C ASP A 26 -4.99 -10.58 25.08
N SER A 27 -5.33 -10.04 23.91
CA SER A 27 -6.28 -10.70 23.01
C SER A 27 -5.56 -11.24 21.77
N PRO A 28 -5.52 -12.58 21.56
CA PRO A 28 -4.92 -13.20 20.36
C PRO A 28 -5.58 -12.75 19.05
N THR A 29 -6.72 -12.06 19.14
CA THR A 29 -7.57 -11.64 18.02
C THR A 29 -7.48 -10.14 17.74
N ALA A 30 -6.76 -9.36 18.56
CA ALA A 30 -6.55 -7.92 18.31
C ALA A 30 -5.48 -7.62 17.24
N CYS A 31 -5.05 -8.62 16.47
CA CYS A 31 -4.48 -8.43 15.15
C CYS A 31 -5.61 -8.25 14.13
N ALA A 32 -6.45 -7.23 14.30
CA ALA A 32 -7.26 -6.74 13.20
C ALA A 32 -6.31 -6.08 12.17
N GLY A 33 -5.68 -6.91 11.33
CA GLY A 33 -5.01 -6.54 10.09
C GLY A 33 -4.04 -5.37 10.16
N CYS A 34 -2.94 -5.48 10.92
CA CYS A 34 -1.86 -4.51 10.74
C CYS A 34 -1.29 -4.64 9.33
N LYS A 35 -1.40 -3.58 8.53
CA LYS A 35 -0.89 -3.51 7.15
C LYS A 35 0.23 -2.48 7.08
N LEU A 36 1.31 -2.87 6.44
CA LEU A 36 2.39 -1.97 6.09
C LEU A 36 2.29 -1.63 4.60
N CYS A 37 2.58 -0.38 4.27
CA CYS A 37 2.72 0.09 2.91
C CYS A 37 4.20 0.28 2.57
N PRO A 38 4.56 0.26 1.28
CA PRO A 38 5.89 0.67 0.85
C PRO A 38 6.20 2.10 1.31
N GLN A 39 7.48 2.46 1.32
CA GLN A 39 7.91 3.79 1.72
C GLN A 39 7.24 4.86 0.84
N ASP A 40 6.75 5.94 1.46
CA ASP A 40 6.06 7.06 0.79
C ASP A 40 4.67 6.73 0.20
N TRP A 41 4.15 5.52 0.45
CA TRP A 41 2.78 5.14 0.13
C TRP A 41 1.86 5.38 1.33
N GLN A 42 0.66 5.90 1.06
CA GLN A 42 -0.33 6.20 2.06
C GLN A 42 -1.32 5.03 2.23
N LEU A 43 -1.43 4.49 3.43
CA LEU A 43 -2.43 3.48 3.77
C LEU A 43 -3.82 4.13 3.89
N HIS A 44 -4.78 3.63 3.12
CA HIS A 44 -6.18 3.99 3.26
C HIS A 44 -7.07 2.74 3.23
N GLY A 45 -7.74 2.47 4.35
CA GLY A 45 -8.44 1.19 4.55
C GLY A 45 -7.45 0.04 4.58
N GLU A 46 -7.57 -0.87 3.61
CA GLU A 46 -6.71 -2.06 3.47
C GLU A 46 -5.74 -1.97 2.28
N ARG A 47 -5.65 -0.81 1.63
CA ARG A 47 -4.87 -0.60 0.41
C ARG A 47 -3.89 0.54 0.57
N CYS A 48 -2.76 0.43 -0.12
CA CYS A 48 -1.73 1.46 -0.19
C CYS A 48 -1.91 2.25 -1.47
N TYR A 49 -1.84 3.57 -1.38
CA TYR A 49 -1.96 4.48 -2.49
C TYR A 49 -0.75 5.39 -2.57
N TRP A 50 -0.29 5.64 -3.79
CA TRP A 50 0.73 6.63 -4.06
C TRP A 50 0.24 7.53 -5.19
N LEU A 51 0.44 8.83 -4.99
CA LEU A 51 0.12 9.83 -5.99
C LEU A 51 1.41 10.26 -6.66
N SER A 52 1.49 10.03 -7.97
CA SER A 52 2.59 10.57 -8.76
C SER A 52 2.44 12.08 -8.91
N GLU A 53 3.51 12.83 -8.67
CA GLU A 53 3.60 14.25 -8.99
C GLU A 53 3.92 14.49 -10.49
N GLU A 54 4.22 13.43 -11.26
CA GLU A 54 4.52 13.52 -12.67
C GLU A 54 3.24 13.72 -13.49
N LEU A 55 3.23 14.78 -14.30
CA LEU A 55 2.17 15.03 -15.29
C LEU A 55 2.41 14.18 -16.55
N GLY A 56 1.37 13.51 -17.02
CA GLY A 56 1.44 12.65 -18.20
C GLY A 56 0.08 12.22 -18.70
N ASN A 57 0.08 11.45 -19.80
CA ASN A 57 -1.13 10.82 -20.30
C ASN A 57 -1.42 9.50 -19.53
N TRP A 58 -2.64 9.00 -19.70
CA TRP A 58 -3.10 7.78 -19.01
C TRP A 58 -2.17 6.59 -19.20
N THR A 59 -1.69 6.36 -20.42
CA THR A 59 -0.80 5.24 -20.77
C THR A 59 0.53 5.33 -20.03
N ARG A 60 1.10 6.54 -19.89
CA ARG A 60 2.33 6.77 -19.13
C ARG A 60 2.10 6.53 -17.64
N GLY A 61 0.99 7.02 -17.09
CA GLY A 61 0.61 6.77 -15.69
C GLY A 61 0.46 5.28 -15.39
N MET A 62 -0.19 4.53 -16.29
CA MET A 62 -0.37 3.09 -16.14
C MET A 62 0.98 2.35 -16.10
N LYS A 63 1.87 2.61 -17.06
CA LYS A 63 3.22 2.02 -17.08
C LYS A 63 4.05 2.41 -15.84
N SER A 64 3.90 3.64 -15.36
CA SER A 64 4.60 4.11 -14.16
C SER A 64 4.19 3.30 -12.92
N CYS A 65 2.89 3.02 -12.76
CA CYS A 65 2.39 2.16 -11.69
C CYS A 65 2.90 0.72 -11.83
N GLU A 66 2.88 0.15 -13.05
CA GLU A 66 3.36 -1.21 -13.31
C GLU A 66 4.86 -1.37 -12.98
N ASN A 67 5.68 -0.36 -13.30
CA ASN A 67 7.10 -0.35 -12.96
C ASN A 67 7.38 -0.34 -11.44
N GLN A 68 6.39 0.03 -10.62
CA GLN A 68 6.46 -0.02 -9.16
C GLN A 68 5.72 -1.25 -8.57
N ASP A 69 5.52 -2.30 -9.38
CA ASP A 69 4.77 -3.51 -9.00
C ASP A 69 3.37 -3.20 -8.45
N SER A 70 2.77 -2.14 -8.97
CA SER A 70 1.48 -1.59 -8.53
C SER A 70 0.52 -1.41 -9.71
N GLN A 71 -0.70 -0.98 -9.42
CA GLN A 71 -1.74 -0.80 -10.44
C GLN A 71 -2.29 0.62 -10.38
N LEU A 72 -2.53 1.21 -11.54
CA LEU A 72 -3.14 2.53 -11.64
C LEU A 72 -4.55 2.48 -11.05
N VAL A 73 -4.80 3.29 -10.02
CA VAL A 73 -6.08 3.31 -9.33
C VAL A 73 -7.17 3.94 -10.20
N VAL A 74 -8.29 3.23 -10.36
CA VAL A 74 -9.53 3.80 -10.90
C VAL A 74 -10.49 3.99 -9.75
N LEU A 75 -10.66 5.24 -9.32
CA LEU A 75 -11.52 5.61 -8.19
C LEU A 75 -13.01 5.41 -8.56
N GLN A 76 -13.51 4.19 -8.36
CA GLN A 76 -14.92 3.86 -8.60
C GLN A 76 -15.76 4.03 -7.32
N ASP A 77 -15.19 3.71 -6.15
CA ASP A 77 -15.92 3.76 -4.89
C ASP A 77 -16.00 5.19 -4.32
N LYS A 78 -17.16 5.57 -3.78
CA LYS A 78 -17.36 6.91 -3.21
C LYS A 78 -16.49 7.16 -1.97
N LYS A 79 -16.15 6.10 -1.23
CA LYS A 79 -15.31 6.15 -0.03
C LYS A 79 -13.84 6.42 -0.35
N GLU A 80 -13.39 6.02 -1.55
CA GLU A 80 -12.03 6.28 -2.05
C GLU A 80 -11.87 7.71 -2.60
N LYS A 81 -12.97 8.43 -2.89
CA LYS A 81 -12.98 9.79 -3.46
C LYS A 81 -12.83 10.92 -2.43
N VAL A 82 -12.39 10.62 -1.21
CA VAL A 82 -12.20 11.65 -0.17
C VAL A 82 -10.87 12.36 -0.42
N ASN A 83 -10.93 13.49 -1.14
CA ASN A 83 -9.78 14.32 -1.46
C ASN A 83 -9.25 15.00 -0.20
N ARG A 84 -8.17 14.49 0.39
CA ARG A 84 -7.32 15.27 1.30
C ARG A 84 -6.33 16.03 0.45
N GLU A 85 -6.80 17.11 -0.17
CA GLU A 85 -5.88 18.06 -0.81
C GLU A 85 -4.83 18.44 0.23
N LYS A 86 -3.55 18.38 -0.15
CA LYS A 86 -2.56 19.25 0.50
C LYS A 86 -3.04 20.67 0.23
N LYS A 87 -3.77 21.24 1.19
CA LYS A 87 -3.98 22.68 1.25
C LYS A 87 -2.56 23.27 1.32
N ALA A 88 -2.24 24.09 0.32
CA ALA A 88 -0.96 24.76 0.16
C ALA A 88 -0.46 25.38 1.46
#